data_AF-A0A966XCS3-F1
#
_entry.id   AF-A0A966XCS3-F1
#
_cell.length_a   1.000
_cell.length_b   1.000
_cell.length_c   1.000
_cell.angle_alpha   90.00
_cell.angle_beta   90.00
_cell.angle_gamma   90.00
#
_symmetry.space_group_name_H-M   'P 1'
#
loop_
_entity.id
_entity.type
_entity.pdbx_description
1 polymer ?
#
loop_
_entity_poly.entity_id
_entity_poly.type
_entity_poly.pdbx_seq_one_letter_code
_entity_poly.pdbx_strand_id
1 'polypeptide(L)'
;MWQFWIDRGGTFTDIVARKPDGSLETRKFLSENPEQYQDAAVHGIRSFLNLQALDSIPKGMIDSVKMGTTVATNALLERKGDDTLLLITKGFGDLLRIGYQARPKLFELNIQLPTLLYKEVAEIDERLDAKGNVICPLDEARAREALRRSKKAGINSVAIAFLHGYLNPDHEARVAAIALEEGFGQISVSHQVSPLMKLVSRGDTTVVDAYLSPILRRYVTQVSDELGGADDTQLMFMQSNGGLTDARLFQGKDAILSGPAGGVVGMVKTAEPAGFDRLIGFDMGGTSTDVCHYAGQYERSFETEVAGVRLRAPMMHIHTVAAGGGSILFYRNGRFQVGPESAGANPGPACYRRGGPLTVTDCNVMLGKLHPSHFPPVFGPNADEPLDVAI
;
A
#
# COMPACT_ATOMS: atom_id res chain seq x y z
N MET A 1 -1.37 16.13 25.74
CA MET A 1 -2.00 15.87 24.43
C MET A 1 -1.99 14.38 24.17
N TRP A 2 -2.89 13.89 23.31
CA TRP A 2 -2.98 12.48 22.93
C TRP A 2 -1.95 12.12 21.85
N GLN A 3 -1.47 10.88 21.88
CA GLN A 3 -0.66 10.32 20.79
C GLN A 3 -1.30 9.01 20.33
N PHE A 4 -1.36 8.78 19.01
CA PHE A 4 -1.95 7.59 18.43
C PHE A 4 -0.95 6.85 17.55
N TRP A 5 -0.93 5.52 17.68
CA TRP A 5 -0.28 4.60 16.75
C TRP A 5 -1.35 3.68 16.18
N ILE A 6 -1.46 3.65 14.86
CA ILE A 6 -2.54 3.00 14.15
C ILE A 6 -1.95 2.05 13.12
N ASP A 7 -2.40 0.80 13.13
CA ASP A 7 -2.16 -0.12 12.03
C ASP A 7 -3.48 -0.47 11.36
N ARG A 8 -3.67 0.07 10.15
CA ARG A 8 -4.85 -0.22 9.34
C ARG A 8 -4.54 -1.40 8.42
N GLY A 9 -4.86 -2.59 8.91
CA GLY A 9 -4.79 -3.85 8.17
C GLY A 9 -6.00 -4.09 7.28
N GLY A 10 -6.04 -5.24 6.60
CA GLY A 10 -7.15 -5.62 5.70
C GLY A 10 -8.45 -6.05 6.41
N THR A 11 -8.38 -6.51 7.66
CA THR A 11 -9.56 -6.99 8.40
C THR A 11 -9.86 -6.12 9.61
N PHE A 12 -8.84 -5.79 10.39
CA PHE A 12 -8.98 -4.93 11.55
C PHE A 12 -8.00 -3.77 11.50
N THR A 13 -8.41 -2.68 12.13
CA THR A 13 -7.58 -1.52 12.43
C THR A 13 -7.30 -1.55 13.92
N ASP A 14 -6.02 -1.65 14.27
CA ASP A 14 -5.51 -1.68 15.62
C ASP A 14 -5.02 -0.29 16.02
N ILE A 15 -5.46 0.20 17.17
CA ILE A 15 -5.11 1.53 17.66
C ILE A 15 -4.57 1.44 19.07
N VAL A 16 -3.36 1.94 19.25
CA VAL A 16 -2.76 2.23 20.56
C VAL A 16 -2.84 3.74 20.77
N ALA A 17 -3.49 4.15 21.86
CA ALA A 17 -3.63 5.55 22.25
C ALA A 17 -2.88 5.80 23.55
N ARG A 18 -2.08 6.86 23.59
CA ARG A 18 -1.48 7.38 24.81
C ARG A 18 -2.22 8.64 25.25
N LYS A 19 -2.78 8.60 26.45
CA LYS A 19 -3.46 9.73 27.07
C LYS A 19 -2.48 10.85 27.44
N PRO A 20 -2.98 12.07 27.70
CA PRO A 20 -2.17 13.16 28.25
C PRO A 20 -1.47 12.83 29.58
N ASP A 21 -2.03 11.94 30.40
CA ASP A 21 -1.44 11.47 31.65
C ASP A 21 -0.35 10.38 31.45
N GLY A 22 -0.14 9.94 30.22
CA GLY A 22 0.84 8.94 29.84
C GLY A 22 0.34 7.50 29.84
N SER A 23 -0.88 7.22 30.30
CA SER A 23 -1.48 5.88 30.25
C SER A 23 -1.79 5.43 28.82
N LEU A 24 -1.76 4.12 28.59
CA LEU A 24 -2.03 3.49 27.30
C LEU A 24 -3.40 2.82 27.30
N GLU A 25 -4.13 2.99 26.20
CA GLU A 25 -5.33 2.22 25.89
C GLU A 25 -5.25 1.65 24.48
N THR A 26 -5.90 0.52 24.26
CA THR A 26 -5.95 -0.14 22.95
C THR A 26 -7.39 -0.43 22.55
N ARG A 27 -7.72 -0.20 21.28
CA ARG A 27 -9.00 -0.59 20.69
C ARG A 27 -8.76 -1.19 19.31
N LYS A 28 -9.65 -2.09 18.91
CA LYS A 28 -9.62 -2.78 17.63
C LYS A 28 -10.98 -2.60 16.97
N PHE A 29 -10.98 -2.20 15.70
CA PHE A 29 -12.18 -1.96 14.90
C PHE A 29 -12.09 -2.75 13.59
N LEU A 30 -13.21 -3.08 12.97
CA LEU A 30 -13.20 -3.61 11.61
C LEU A 30 -12.63 -2.56 10.66
N SER A 31 -11.73 -2.94 9.76
CA SER A 31 -11.12 -1.99 8.81
C SER A 31 -12.11 -1.44 7.78
N GLU A 32 -13.19 -2.18 7.55
CA GLU A 32 -14.31 -1.80 6.68
C GLU A 32 -15.62 -2.15 7.38
N ASN A 33 -16.40 -1.12 7.74
CA ASN A 33 -17.73 -1.25 8.34
C ASN A 33 -18.59 -0.04 7.93
N PRO A 34 -19.07 -0.01 6.67
CA PRO A 34 -19.64 1.18 6.07
C PRO A 34 -20.96 1.62 6.73
N GLU A 35 -21.64 0.74 7.46
CA GLU A 35 -22.84 1.11 8.21
C GLU A 35 -22.52 1.94 9.47
N GLN A 36 -21.28 1.92 9.95
CA GLN A 36 -20.87 2.53 11.22
C GLN A 36 -19.95 3.74 11.03
N TYR A 37 -19.00 3.65 10.10
CA TYR A 37 -18.01 4.71 9.86
C TYR A 37 -17.44 4.66 8.46
N GLN A 38 -16.95 5.82 7.99
CA GLN A 38 -16.25 5.92 6.71
C GLN A 38 -14.81 5.42 6.80
N ASP A 39 -14.11 5.70 7.91
CA ASP A 39 -12.75 5.23 8.16
C ASP A 39 -12.58 4.78 9.63
N ALA A 40 -11.99 3.60 9.81
CA ALA A 40 -11.81 2.97 11.11
C ALA A 40 -10.78 3.70 11.99
N ALA A 41 -9.72 4.25 11.38
CA ALA A 41 -8.67 4.95 12.12
C ALA A 41 -9.23 6.24 12.74
N VAL A 42 -9.96 7.02 11.94
CA VAL A 42 -10.57 8.25 12.44
C VAL A 42 -11.70 7.96 13.44
N HIS A 43 -12.57 6.99 13.15
CA HIS A 43 -13.59 6.56 14.10
C HIS A 43 -12.97 6.18 15.45
N GLY A 44 -11.89 5.41 15.44
CA GLY A 44 -11.21 5.01 16.65
C GLY A 44 -10.61 6.17 17.43
N ILE A 45 -9.97 7.14 16.77
CA ILE A 45 -9.49 8.38 17.41
C ILE A 45 -10.65 9.11 18.10
N ARG A 46 -11.76 9.31 17.39
CA ARG A 46 -12.96 9.98 17.93
C ARG A 46 -13.53 9.22 19.13
N SER A 47 -13.53 7.90 19.05
CA SER A 47 -13.96 7.01 20.14
C SER A 47 -13.10 7.17 21.40
N PHE A 48 -11.78 7.35 21.29
CA PHE A 48 -10.91 7.66 22.43
C PHE A 48 -11.13 9.06 23.01
N LEU A 49 -11.46 10.02 22.15
CA LEU A 49 -11.77 11.39 22.55
C LEU A 49 -13.21 11.56 23.08
N ASN A 50 -14.02 10.50 23.07
CA ASN A 50 -15.45 10.50 23.40
C ASN A 50 -16.26 11.50 22.55
N LEU A 51 -15.91 11.62 21.27
CA LEU A 51 -16.58 12.48 20.30
C LEU A 51 -17.62 11.72 19.50
N GLN A 52 -18.74 12.37 19.18
CA GLN A 52 -19.75 11.87 18.26
C GLN A 52 -19.29 12.06 16.80
N ALA A 53 -20.00 11.43 15.85
CA ALA A 53 -19.61 11.41 14.44
C ALA A 53 -19.52 12.79 13.78
N LEU A 54 -20.26 13.80 14.26
CA LEU A 54 -20.31 15.15 13.67
C LEU A 54 -19.47 16.20 14.42
N ASP A 55 -18.91 15.85 15.58
CA ASP A 55 -18.14 16.81 16.38
C ASP A 55 -16.84 17.19 15.68
N SER A 56 -16.41 18.45 15.74
CA SER A 56 -15.03 18.75 15.33
C SER A 56 -14.06 18.22 16.38
N ILE A 57 -12.92 17.68 15.96
CA ILE A 57 -11.83 17.36 16.88
C ILE A 57 -11.25 18.70 17.39
N PRO A 58 -11.27 18.99 18.70
CA PRO A 58 -10.76 20.25 19.20
C PRO A 58 -9.26 20.40 18.98
N LYS A 59 -8.85 21.59 18.55
CA LYS A 59 -7.43 21.93 18.32
C LYS A 59 -6.60 21.69 19.58
N GLY A 60 -5.37 21.19 19.41
CA GLY A 60 -4.44 20.95 20.50
C GLY A 60 -4.79 19.76 21.41
N MET A 61 -5.76 18.92 21.05
CA MET A 61 -5.99 17.66 21.76
C MET A 61 -5.02 16.56 21.35
N ILE A 62 -4.63 16.53 20.07
CA ILE A 62 -3.79 15.49 19.49
C ILE A 62 -2.40 16.08 19.20
N ASP A 63 -1.36 15.40 19.67
CA ASP A 63 0.04 15.75 19.43
C ASP A 63 0.52 15.11 18.13
N SER A 64 0.36 13.79 18.01
CA SER A 64 0.77 13.04 16.82
C SER A 64 -0.09 11.82 16.55
N VAL A 65 -0.22 11.50 15.26
CA VAL A 65 -0.82 10.27 14.75
C VAL A 65 0.22 9.61 13.85
N LYS A 66 0.56 8.36 14.14
CA LYS A 66 1.50 7.54 13.36
C LYS A 66 0.74 6.35 12.81
N MET A 67 0.77 6.16 11.49
CA MET A 67 -0.07 5.15 10.84
C MET A 67 0.69 4.22 9.89
N GLY A 68 0.50 2.92 10.06
CA GLY A 68 0.77 1.91 9.04
C GLY A 68 -0.51 1.61 8.26
N THR A 69 -0.40 1.35 6.96
CA THR A 69 -1.57 1.04 6.13
C THR A 69 -1.27 0.02 5.05
N THR A 70 -2.23 -0.86 4.78
CA THR A 70 -2.15 -1.81 3.67
C THR A 70 -2.83 -1.30 2.38
N VAL A 71 -3.30 -0.04 2.34
CA VAL A 71 -4.04 0.53 1.21
C VAL A 71 -3.26 0.41 -0.11
N ALA A 72 -1.96 0.77 -0.12
CA ALA A 72 -1.12 0.65 -1.32
C ALA A 72 -0.95 -0.81 -1.76
N THR A 73 -0.61 -1.70 -0.82
CA THR A 73 -0.40 -3.13 -1.12
C THR A 73 -1.68 -3.76 -1.68
N ASN A 74 -2.84 -3.49 -1.07
CA ASN A 74 -4.12 -4.03 -1.52
C ASN A 74 -4.52 -3.46 -2.89
N ALA A 75 -4.36 -2.14 -3.11
CA ALA A 75 -4.63 -1.54 -4.41
C ALA A 75 -3.75 -2.13 -5.52
N LEU A 76 -2.49 -2.47 -5.22
CA LEU A 76 -1.57 -3.12 -6.14
C LEU A 76 -1.99 -4.57 -6.44
N LEU A 77 -2.34 -5.35 -5.42
CA LEU A 77 -2.77 -6.75 -5.56
C LEU A 77 -4.10 -6.86 -6.31
N GLU A 78 -5.07 -6.00 -5.99
CA GLU A 78 -6.41 -5.99 -6.59
C GLU A 78 -6.49 -5.25 -7.92
N ARG A 79 -5.38 -4.62 -8.37
CA ARG A 79 -5.33 -3.79 -9.58
C ARG A 79 -6.34 -2.64 -9.55
N LYS A 80 -6.48 -1.99 -8.40
CA LYS A 80 -7.39 -0.86 -8.16
C LYS A 80 -6.67 0.49 -8.04
N GLY A 81 -5.53 0.66 -8.70
CA GLY A 81 -4.83 1.95 -8.86
C GLY A 81 -5.53 2.89 -9.84
N ASP A 82 -5.02 4.12 -9.93
CA ASP A 82 -5.51 5.09 -10.92
C ASP A 82 -4.95 4.76 -12.31
N ASP A 83 -5.79 4.90 -13.33
CA ASP A 83 -5.39 4.78 -14.73
C ASP A 83 -4.17 5.68 -15.00
N THR A 84 -3.11 5.07 -15.54
CA THR A 84 -1.79 5.70 -15.67
C THR A 84 -1.30 5.66 -17.11
N LEU A 85 -0.82 6.79 -17.63
CA LEU A 85 -0.08 6.91 -18.89
C LEU A 85 1.42 6.71 -18.63
N LEU A 86 2.09 5.90 -19.45
CA LEU A 86 3.55 5.84 -19.51
C LEU A 86 4.07 6.70 -20.67
N LEU A 87 4.89 7.70 -20.36
CA LEU A 87 5.72 8.41 -21.34
C LEU A 87 7.13 7.83 -21.32
N ILE A 88 7.60 7.35 -22.46
CA ILE A 88 8.89 6.67 -22.60
C ILE A 88 9.57 7.08 -23.90
N THR A 89 10.90 6.99 -23.94
CA THR A 89 11.69 7.26 -25.14
C THR A 89 11.20 6.43 -26.33
N LYS A 90 11.11 7.03 -27.51
CA LYS A 90 10.72 6.31 -28.73
C LYS A 90 11.61 5.12 -29.06
N GLY A 91 10.97 4.04 -29.50
CA GLY A 91 11.56 2.72 -29.70
C GLY A 91 11.57 1.83 -28.46
N PHE A 92 11.01 2.29 -27.33
CA PHE A 92 11.00 1.57 -26.04
C PHE A 92 9.58 1.40 -25.47
N GLY A 93 8.52 1.63 -26.24
CA GLY A 93 7.12 1.52 -25.80
C GLY A 93 6.76 0.17 -25.17
N ASP A 94 7.33 -0.93 -25.67
CA ASP A 94 7.09 -2.29 -25.15
C ASP A 94 8.09 -2.72 -24.06
N LEU A 95 9.05 -1.86 -23.68
CA LEU A 95 10.17 -2.25 -22.83
C LEU A 95 9.73 -2.83 -21.48
N LEU A 96 8.78 -2.20 -20.80
CA LEU A 96 8.32 -2.65 -19.48
C LEU A 96 7.53 -3.95 -19.56
N ARG A 97 6.77 -4.14 -20.65
CA ARG A 97 6.09 -5.40 -20.96
C ARG A 97 7.07 -6.55 -21.22
N ILE A 98 8.14 -6.29 -21.97
CA ILE A 98 9.19 -7.28 -22.27
C ILE A 98 10.00 -7.60 -21.00
N GLY A 99 10.31 -6.57 -20.21
CA GLY A 99 11.11 -6.71 -19.00
C GLY A 99 12.52 -7.24 -19.26
N TYR A 100 12.92 -8.24 -18.49
CA TYR A 100 14.21 -8.92 -18.60
C TYR A 100 14.16 -10.27 -19.33
N GLN A 101 12.99 -10.69 -19.81
CA GLN A 101 12.76 -12.01 -20.42
C GLN A 101 13.14 -13.21 -19.53
N ALA A 102 13.32 -13.00 -18.23
CA ALA A 102 13.54 -14.08 -17.28
C ALA A 102 12.28 -14.94 -17.17
N ARG A 103 12.44 -16.27 -17.12
CA ARG A 103 11.33 -17.20 -16.92
C ARG A 103 11.17 -17.47 -15.42
N PRO A 104 10.06 -17.06 -14.79
CA PRO A 104 9.85 -17.30 -13.35
C PRO A 104 9.83 -18.79 -13.02
N LYS A 105 9.25 -19.60 -13.92
CA LYS A 105 9.20 -21.05 -13.85
C LYS A 105 9.74 -21.64 -15.15
N LEU A 106 10.98 -22.13 -15.08
CA LEU A 106 11.76 -22.59 -16.24
C LEU A 106 11.04 -23.63 -17.10
N PHE A 107 10.16 -24.44 -16.50
CA PHE A 107 9.49 -25.55 -17.18
C PHE A 107 8.03 -25.29 -17.55
N GLU A 108 7.44 -24.13 -17.22
CA GLU A 108 6.08 -23.81 -17.64
C GLU A 108 6.03 -23.52 -19.14
N LEU A 109 5.35 -24.38 -19.91
CA LEU A 109 5.22 -24.25 -21.36
C LEU A 109 4.31 -23.07 -21.76
N ASN A 110 3.36 -22.69 -20.91
CA ASN A 110 2.44 -21.58 -21.13
C ASN A 110 2.81 -20.40 -20.21
N ILE A 111 3.71 -19.53 -20.67
CA ILE A 111 4.15 -18.36 -19.91
C ILE A 111 3.04 -17.31 -19.90
N GLN A 112 2.50 -17.02 -18.72
CA GLN A 112 1.57 -15.92 -18.51
C GLN A 112 2.35 -14.66 -18.15
N LEU A 113 2.21 -13.61 -18.95
CA LEU A 113 2.82 -12.31 -18.65
C LEU A 113 2.03 -11.60 -17.54
N PRO A 114 2.70 -10.88 -16.62
CA PRO A 114 2.02 -10.03 -15.65
C PRO A 114 1.16 -8.97 -16.35
N THR A 115 0.01 -8.66 -15.75
CA THR A 115 -0.81 -7.53 -16.17
C THR A 115 -0.05 -6.22 -15.98
N LEU A 116 -0.04 -5.37 -17.00
CA LEU A 116 0.58 -4.05 -16.96
C LEU A 116 -0.21 -3.11 -16.04
N LEU A 117 0.50 -2.26 -15.30
CA LEU A 117 -0.11 -1.24 -14.45
C LEU A 117 -0.51 0.03 -15.20
N TYR A 118 0.20 0.36 -16.28
CA TYR A 118 -0.16 1.49 -17.13
C TYR A 118 -1.22 1.04 -18.15
N LYS A 119 -2.15 1.96 -18.44
CA LYS A 119 -3.25 1.74 -19.38
C LYS A 119 -2.86 2.08 -20.81
N GLU A 120 -2.08 3.15 -20.95
CA GLU A 120 -1.60 3.65 -22.24
C GLU A 120 -0.08 3.90 -22.16
N VAL A 121 0.59 3.77 -23.30
CA VAL A 121 1.99 4.16 -23.48
C VAL A 121 2.07 5.13 -24.66
N ALA A 122 2.84 6.20 -24.50
CA ALA A 122 3.18 7.10 -25.58
C ALA A 122 4.70 7.26 -25.65
N GLU A 123 5.21 7.05 -26.86
CA GLU A 123 6.61 7.21 -27.19
C GLU A 123 6.90 8.67 -27.53
N ILE A 124 7.89 9.25 -26.86
CA ILE A 124 8.32 10.63 -27.06
C ILE A 124 9.61 10.64 -27.91
N ASP A 125 9.62 11.52 -28.90
CA ASP A 125 10.79 11.80 -29.73
C ASP A 125 11.80 12.61 -28.91
N GLU A 126 12.63 11.92 -28.15
CA GLU A 126 13.81 12.47 -27.49
C GLU A 126 14.92 11.40 -27.40
N ARG A 127 16.19 11.80 -27.31
CA ARG A 127 17.27 10.82 -27.10
C ARG A 127 18.50 11.41 -26.45
N LEU A 128 19.02 10.68 -25.46
CA LEU A 128 20.31 10.94 -24.82
C LEU A 128 21.30 9.80 -25.15
N ASP A 129 22.59 10.12 -25.20
CA ASP A 129 23.67 9.14 -25.23
C ASP A 129 23.99 8.57 -23.83
N ALA A 130 24.91 7.60 -23.75
CA ALA A 130 25.31 7.00 -22.48
C ALA A 130 26.08 7.95 -21.53
N LYS A 131 26.50 9.12 -22.02
CA LYS A 131 27.14 10.19 -21.25
C LYS A 131 26.16 11.31 -20.87
N GLY A 132 24.88 11.20 -21.27
CA GLY A 132 23.85 12.19 -21.00
C GLY A 132 23.79 13.35 -22.00
N ASN A 133 24.54 13.29 -23.11
CA ASN A 133 24.47 14.30 -24.16
C ASN A 133 23.23 14.09 -25.03
N VAL A 134 22.63 15.20 -25.48
CA VAL A 134 21.46 15.17 -26.37
C VAL A 134 21.88 14.67 -27.76
N ILE A 135 21.29 13.56 -28.19
CA ILE A 135 21.34 13.05 -29.57
C ILE A 135 20.15 13.59 -30.37
N CYS A 136 18.96 13.53 -29.78
CA CYS A 136 17.72 14.03 -30.36
C CYS A 136 17.04 14.95 -29.34
N PRO A 137 16.80 16.23 -29.68
CA PRO A 137 16.14 17.15 -28.77
C PRO A 137 14.71 16.70 -28.50
N LEU A 138 14.19 17.04 -27.32
CA LEU A 138 12.81 16.77 -26.94
C LEU A 138 11.82 17.44 -27.91
N ASP A 139 10.95 16.65 -28.53
CA ASP A 139 9.76 17.16 -29.22
C ASP A 139 8.63 17.49 -28.23
N GLU A 140 8.63 18.73 -27.74
CA GLU A 140 7.61 19.21 -26.81
C GLU A 140 6.19 19.20 -27.40
N ALA A 141 6.05 19.39 -28.72
CA ALA A 141 4.75 19.46 -29.36
C ALA A 141 4.08 18.08 -29.39
N ARG A 142 4.86 17.04 -29.74
CA ARG A 142 4.40 15.64 -29.69
C ARG A 142 4.10 15.19 -28.26
N ALA A 143 4.96 15.55 -27.29
CA ALA A 143 4.72 15.26 -25.88
C ALA A 143 3.40 15.88 -25.38
N ARG A 144 3.17 17.15 -25.70
CA ARG A 144 1.92 17.86 -25.35
C ARG A 144 0.70 17.24 -26.01
N GLU A 145 0.79 16.82 -27.27
CA GLU A 145 -0.31 16.15 -27.96
C GLU A 145 -0.67 14.82 -27.28
N ALA A 146 0.33 14.01 -26.93
CA ALA A 146 0.13 12.74 -26.22
C ALA A 146 -0.56 12.96 -24.87
N LEU A 147 -0.05 13.90 -24.07
CA LEU A 147 -0.64 14.28 -22.77
C LEU A 147 -2.09 14.73 -22.92
N ARG A 148 -2.40 15.62 -23.87
CA ARG A 148 -3.77 16.09 -24.14
C ARG A 148 -4.71 14.96 -24.52
N ARG A 149 -4.24 14.02 -25.34
CA ARG A 149 -5.04 12.89 -25.80
C ARG A 149 -5.41 11.98 -24.63
N SER A 150 -4.44 11.58 -23.82
CA SER A 150 -4.70 10.71 -22.67
C SER A 150 -5.51 11.42 -21.58
N LYS A 151 -5.29 12.73 -21.37
CA LYS A 151 -6.12 13.54 -20.47
C LYS A 151 -7.59 13.55 -20.90
N LYS A 152 -7.87 13.71 -22.20
CA LYS A 152 -9.23 13.60 -22.76
C LYS A 152 -9.83 12.19 -22.63
N ALA A 153 -8.99 11.15 -22.60
CA ALA A 153 -9.42 9.78 -22.33
C ALA A 153 -9.70 9.48 -20.84
N GLY A 154 -9.57 10.49 -19.96
CA GLY A 154 -9.84 10.38 -18.53
C GLY A 154 -8.64 9.96 -17.68
N ILE A 155 -7.44 9.83 -18.26
CA ILE A 155 -6.23 9.48 -17.53
C ILE A 155 -5.71 10.73 -16.80
N ASN A 156 -5.52 10.63 -15.48
CA ASN A 156 -5.08 11.74 -14.63
C ASN A 156 -3.69 11.53 -14.01
N SER A 157 -3.13 10.33 -14.15
CA SER A 157 -1.79 9.98 -13.65
C SER A 157 -0.83 9.70 -14.81
N VAL A 158 0.41 10.17 -14.69
CA VAL A 158 1.45 9.93 -15.69
C VAL A 158 2.77 9.54 -15.04
N ALA A 159 3.40 8.50 -15.61
CA ALA A 159 4.76 8.07 -15.32
C ALA A 159 5.67 8.47 -16.49
N ILE A 160 6.77 9.16 -16.21
CA ILE A 160 7.73 9.63 -17.22
C ILE A 160 9.06 8.94 -16.98
N ALA A 161 9.50 8.10 -17.92
CA ALA A 161 10.76 7.35 -17.81
C ALA A 161 11.50 7.32 -19.14
N PHE A 162 12.50 8.18 -19.29
CA PHE A 162 13.33 8.29 -20.50
C PHE A 162 14.66 7.59 -20.33
N LEU A 163 15.23 7.08 -21.42
CA LEU A 163 16.54 6.47 -21.42
C LEU A 163 17.58 7.50 -20.97
N HIS A 164 18.46 7.10 -20.05
CA HIS A 164 19.48 7.97 -19.42
C HIS A 164 18.94 9.21 -18.68
N GLY A 165 17.63 9.30 -18.40
CA GLY A 165 17.05 10.38 -17.59
C GLY A 165 17.63 10.49 -16.17
N TYR A 166 18.13 9.39 -15.61
CA TYR A 166 18.86 9.37 -14.33
C TYR A 166 20.19 10.14 -14.35
N LEU A 167 20.75 10.38 -15.54
CA LEU A 167 22.04 11.05 -15.74
C LEU A 167 21.85 12.50 -16.20
N ASN A 168 20.93 12.72 -17.15
CA ASN A 168 20.50 14.05 -17.56
C ASN A 168 18.96 14.13 -17.46
N PRO A 169 18.42 14.84 -16.43
CA PRO A 169 16.99 14.87 -16.15
C PRO A 169 16.22 15.88 -17.01
N ASP A 170 16.88 16.70 -17.83
CA ASP A 170 16.29 17.90 -18.44
C ASP A 170 15.03 17.59 -19.27
N HIS A 171 15.08 16.55 -20.10
CA HIS A 171 13.92 16.15 -20.92
C HIS A 171 12.76 15.64 -20.06
N GLU A 172 13.04 14.81 -19.04
CA GLU A 172 12.00 14.32 -18.15
C GLU A 172 11.36 15.46 -17.34
N ALA A 173 12.19 16.37 -16.81
CA ALA A 173 11.74 17.53 -16.06
C ALA A 173 10.89 18.48 -16.93
N ARG A 174 11.28 18.68 -18.20
CA ARG A 174 10.50 19.50 -19.13
C ARG A 174 9.15 18.87 -19.46
N VAL A 175 9.12 17.56 -19.72
CA VAL A 175 7.85 16.85 -19.97
C VAL A 175 6.96 16.83 -18.73
N ALA A 176 7.54 16.75 -17.52
CA ALA A 176 6.79 16.87 -16.27
C ALA A 176 6.12 18.26 -16.13
N ALA A 177 6.84 19.33 -16.47
CA ALA A 177 6.26 20.67 -16.50
C ALA A 177 5.10 20.78 -17.51
N ILE A 178 5.26 20.20 -18.71
CA ILE A 178 4.18 20.15 -19.72
C ILE A 178 2.98 19.35 -19.20
N ALA A 179 3.20 18.20 -18.55
CA ALA A 179 2.12 17.41 -17.97
C ALA A 179 1.34 18.19 -16.90
N LEU A 180 2.03 19.00 -16.09
CA LEU A 180 1.40 19.89 -15.12
C LEU A 180 0.58 20.99 -15.82
N GLU A 181 1.11 21.61 -16.87
CA GLU A 181 0.40 22.61 -17.68
C GLU A 181 -0.86 22.03 -18.34
N GLU A 182 -0.84 20.77 -18.76
CA GLU A 182 -1.99 20.04 -19.31
C GLU A 182 -2.93 19.47 -18.22
N GLY A 183 -2.65 19.76 -16.95
CA GLY A 183 -3.55 19.54 -15.83
C GLY A 183 -3.53 18.13 -15.24
N PHE A 184 -2.46 17.34 -15.41
CA PHE A 184 -2.32 16.05 -14.73
C PHE A 184 -2.22 16.24 -13.21
N GLY A 185 -3.03 15.49 -12.45
CA GLY A 185 -3.05 15.58 -10.98
C GLY A 185 -1.95 14.75 -10.29
N GLN A 186 -1.41 13.75 -10.98
CA GLN A 186 -0.26 12.98 -10.52
C GLN A 186 0.78 12.82 -11.63
N ILE A 187 2.03 13.17 -11.32
CA ILE A 187 3.15 13.11 -12.23
C ILE A 187 4.31 12.47 -11.46
N SER A 188 4.72 11.26 -11.88
CA SER A 188 5.88 10.57 -11.33
C SER A 188 6.99 10.58 -12.38
N VAL A 189 8.17 11.07 -11.99
CA VAL A 189 9.29 11.28 -12.90
C VAL A 189 10.46 10.40 -12.50
N SER A 190 11.00 9.63 -13.43
CA SER A 190 11.86 8.50 -13.09
C SER A 190 13.18 8.90 -12.44
N HIS A 191 13.76 10.04 -12.82
CA HIS A 191 14.95 10.59 -12.17
C HIS A 191 14.70 11.07 -10.72
N GLN A 192 13.45 11.27 -10.30
CA GLN A 192 13.12 11.64 -8.91
C GLN A 192 12.73 10.40 -8.10
N VAL A 193 11.92 9.52 -8.71
CA VAL A 193 11.36 8.33 -8.06
C VAL A 193 12.42 7.24 -7.86
N SER A 194 13.26 6.99 -8.86
CA SER A 194 14.32 5.98 -8.82
C SER A 194 15.53 6.45 -9.65
N PRO A 195 16.41 7.33 -9.11
CA PRO A 195 17.54 7.96 -9.81
C PRO A 195 18.71 7.00 -10.12
N LEU A 196 18.43 5.82 -10.65
CA LEU A 196 19.40 4.76 -10.89
C LEU A 196 19.35 4.29 -12.35
N MET A 197 20.49 3.76 -12.81
CA MET A 197 20.60 3.11 -14.12
C MET A 197 19.66 1.89 -14.26
N LYS A 198 19.48 1.38 -15.48
CA LYS A 198 18.51 0.32 -15.87
C LYS A 198 17.06 0.82 -15.98
N LEU A 199 16.63 1.05 -17.23
CA LEU A 199 15.32 1.64 -17.54
C LEU A 199 14.13 0.74 -17.18
N VAL A 200 14.26 -0.59 -17.22
CA VAL A 200 13.15 -1.51 -16.86
C VAL A 200 12.73 -1.32 -15.39
N SER A 201 13.61 -1.62 -14.42
CA SER A 201 13.25 -1.48 -13.00
C SER A 201 12.93 -0.04 -12.61
N ARG A 202 13.63 0.94 -13.18
CA ARG A 202 13.35 2.37 -12.95
C ARG A 202 11.96 2.75 -13.46
N GLY A 203 11.63 2.34 -14.69
CA GLY A 203 10.33 2.59 -15.31
C GLY A 203 9.20 1.91 -14.55
N ASP A 204 9.33 0.63 -14.19
CA ASP A 204 8.32 -0.08 -13.41
C ASP A 204 8.07 0.60 -12.06
N THR A 205 9.13 1.01 -11.35
CA THR A 205 9.00 1.76 -10.08
C THR A 205 8.28 3.10 -10.26
N THR A 206 8.53 3.78 -11.37
CA THR A 206 7.91 5.08 -11.70
C THR A 206 6.43 4.91 -12.04
N VAL A 207 6.08 3.82 -12.75
CA VAL A 207 4.68 3.44 -13.00
C VAL A 207 3.96 3.07 -11.72
N VAL A 208 4.57 2.26 -10.84
CA VAL A 208 3.98 1.91 -9.53
C VAL A 208 3.70 3.17 -8.71
N ASP A 209 4.65 4.10 -8.66
CA ASP A 209 4.47 5.35 -7.93
C ASP A 209 3.31 6.19 -8.50
N ALA A 210 3.24 6.36 -9.82
CA ALA A 210 2.14 7.06 -10.49
C ALA A 210 0.79 6.39 -10.25
N TYR A 211 0.76 5.06 -10.26
CA TYR A 211 -0.44 4.25 -10.13
C TYR A 211 -1.04 4.30 -8.71
N LEU A 212 -0.18 4.31 -7.68
CA LEU A 212 -0.60 4.21 -6.28
C LEU A 212 -0.70 5.56 -5.54
N SER A 213 0.14 6.54 -5.88
CA SER A 213 0.18 7.83 -5.18
C SER A 213 -1.17 8.57 -5.10
N PRO A 214 -2.03 8.58 -6.14
CA PRO A 214 -3.32 9.26 -6.06
C PRO A 214 -4.24 8.68 -4.97
N ILE A 215 -4.28 7.36 -4.83
CA ILE A 215 -5.09 6.68 -3.81
C ILE A 215 -4.58 7.02 -2.42
N LEU A 216 -3.27 6.98 -2.23
CA LEU A 216 -2.65 7.32 -0.95
C LEU A 216 -2.91 8.77 -0.59
N ARG A 217 -2.77 9.71 -1.54
CA ARG A 217 -3.08 11.12 -1.29
C ARG A 217 -4.53 11.34 -0.89
N ARG A 218 -5.49 10.72 -1.59
CA ARG A 218 -6.91 10.80 -1.21
C ARG A 218 -7.12 10.33 0.23
N TYR A 219 -6.50 9.21 0.61
CA TYR A 219 -6.59 8.68 1.96
C TYR A 219 -5.93 9.58 3.00
N VAL A 220 -4.72 10.06 2.73
CA VAL A 220 -3.98 11.00 3.57
C VAL A 220 -4.76 12.29 3.78
N THR A 221 -5.31 12.87 2.71
CA THR A 221 -6.12 14.10 2.76
C THR A 221 -7.37 13.88 3.57
N GLN A 222 -8.11 12.77 3.35
CA GLN A 222 -9.28 12.45 4.15
C GLN A 222 -8.95 12.41 5.65
N VAL A 223 -7.93 11.64 6.05
CA VAL A 223 -7.53 11.53 7.46
C VAL A 223 -7.06 12.88 8.00
N SER A 224 -6.26 13.62 7.24
CA SER A 224 -5.78 14.95 7.63
C SER A 224 -6.95 15.93 7.87
N ASP A 225 -7.92 15.97 6.97
CA ASP A 225 -9.07 16.87 7.07
C ASP A 225 -9.95 16.53 8.28
N GLU A 226 -10.18 15.23 8.53
CA GLU A 226 -10.94 14.80 9.71
C GLU A 226 -10.20 15.07 11.05
N LEU A 227 -8.86 15.20 11.01
CA LEU A 227 -8.02 15.56 12.17
C LEU A 227 -7.83 17.07 12.38
N GLY A 228 -8.56 17.91 11.63
CA GLY A 228 -8.49 19.37 11.74
C GLY A 228 -7.46 20.04 10.82
N GLY A 229 -6.87 19.28 9.89
CA GLY A 229 -5.90 19.77 8.90
C GLY A 229 -4.44 19.52 9.27
N ALA A 230 -3.55 19.69 8.27
CA ALA A 230 -2.14 19.31 8.35
C ALA A 230 -1.30 20.12 9.35
N ASP A 231 -1.77 21.31 9.76
CA ASP A 231 -1.02 22.22 10.63
C ASP A 231 -1.32 22.01 12.13
N ASP A 232 -2.42 21.33 12.47
CA ASP A 232 -2.85 21.15 13.86
C ASP A 232 -2.33 19.84 14.48
N THR A 233 -2.09 18.80 13.67
CA THR A 233 -1.70 17.46 14.14
C THR A 233 -0.53 16.91 13.34
N GLN A 234 0.51 16.40 14.01
CA GLN A 234 1.60 15.72 13.32
C GLN A 234 1.15 14.34 12.81
N LEU A 235 0.80 14.26 11.52
CA LEU A 235 0.41 13.02 10.86
C LEU A 235 1.61 12.38 10.12
N MET A 236 1.99 11.18 10.55
CA MET A 236 3.13 10.43 10.04
C MET A 236 2.70 9.06 9.53
N PHE A 237 3.31 8.61 8.44
CA PHE A 237 3.05 7.30 7.83
C PHE A 237 4.28 6.41 7.87
N MET A 238 4.07 5.13 8.16
CA MET A 238 5.09 4.09 8.06
C MET A 238 5.46 3.87 6.59
N GLN A 239 6.74 3.71 6.31
CA GLN A 239 7.28 3.39 4.99
C GLN A 239 7.75 1.94 4.93
N SER A 240 7.90 1.41 3.71
CA SER A 240 8.40 0.05 3.44
C SER A 240 9.77 -0.25 4.03
N ASN A 241 10.57 0.77 4.33
CA ASN A 241 11.90 0.65 4.94
C ASN A 241 11.87 0.60 6.48
N GLY A 242 10.68 0.71 7.10
CA GLY A 242 10.48 0.78 8.55
C GLY A 242 10.60 2.17 9.19
N GLY A 243 10.82 3.21 8.38
CA GLY A 243 10.85 4.59 8.83
C GLY A 243 9.47 5.23 8.83
N LEU A 244 9.34 6.35 9.55
CA LEU A 244 8.17 7.21 9.50
C LEU A 244 8.47 8.43 8.62
N THR A 245 7.52 8.83 7.79
CA THR A 245 7.58 10.07 7.00
C THR A 245 6.35 10.93 7.26
N ASP A 246 6.50 12.24 7.09
CA ASP A 246 5.37 13.18 7.08
C ASP A 246 4.37 12.79 5.98
N ALA A 247 3.08 12.90 6.29
CA ALA A 247 1.97 12.61 5.39
C ALA A 247 2.11 13.25 3.99
N ARG A 248 2.66 14.46 3.90
CA ARG A 248 2.84 15.20 2.63
C ARG A 248 3.93 14.61 1.74
N LEU A 249 4.87 13.88 2.33
CA LEU A 249 6.00 13.25 1.65
C LEU A 249 5.74 11.76 1.33
N PHE A 250 4.58 11.22 1.73
CA PHE A 250 4.27 9.81 1.54
C PHE A 250 3.92 9.51 0.07
N GLN A 251 4.71 8.63 -0.54
CA GLN A 251 4.63 8.29 -1.97
C GLN A 251 4.23 6.83 -2.18
N GLY A 252 3.64 6.55 -3.35
CA GLY A 252 3.15 5.22 -3.76
C GLY A 252 4.19 4.12 -3.61
N LYS A 253 5.42 4.37 -4.10
CA LYS A 253 6.51 3.39 -4.04
C LYS A 253 6.98 3.03 -2.62
N ASP A 254 6.80 3.94 -1.65
CA ASP A 254 7.30 3.78 -0.28
C ASP A 254 6.24 3.22 0.68
N ALA A 255 5.02 2.98 0.17
CA ALA A 255 3.87 2.54 0.97
C ALA A 255 3.63 1.03 0.92
N ILE A 256 4.25 0.33 -0.04
CA ILE A 256 4.07 -1.11 -0.27
C ILE A 256 4.68 -1.89 0.89
N LEU A 257 3.91 -2.74 1.55
CA LEU A 257 4.33 -3.50 2.74
C LEU A 257 4.78 -2.62 3.93
N SER A 258 4.27 -1.38 4.02
CA SER A 258 4.59 -0.48 5.15
C SER A 258 4.08 -0.98 6.51
N GLY A 259 2.87 -1.54 6.58
CA GLY A 259 2.32 -2.14 7.81
C GLY A 259 3.23 -3.24 8.39
N PRO A 260 3.51 -4.31 7.62
CA PRO A 260 4.42 -5.38 8.04
C PRO A 260 5.82 -4.87 8.46
N ALA A 261 6.36 -3.85 7.78
CA ALA A 261 7.64 -3.24 8.17
C ALA A 261 7.61 -2.67 9.59
N GLY A 262 6.50 -2.06 10.01
CA GLY A 262 6.28 -1.63 11.40
C GLY A 262 6.28 -2.80 12.38
N GLY A 263 5.66 -3.93 12.00
CA GLY A 263 5.69 -5.19 12.76
C GLY A 263 7.11 -5.72 12.97
N VAL A 264 7.96 -5.69 11.93
CA VAL A 264 9.37 -6.07 12.05
C VAL A 264 10.12 -5.17 13.03
N VAL A 265 9.95 -3.84 12.93
CA VAL A 265 10.57 -2.89 13.89
C VAL A 265 10.11 -3.18 15.31
N GLY A 266 8.80 -3.38 15.50
CA GLY A 266 8.21 -3.69 16.81
C GLY A 266 8.72 -5.00 17.41
N MET A 267 8.82 -6.06 16.59
CA MET A 267 9.38 -7.34 16.97
C MET A 267 10.83 -7.19 17.45
N VAL A 268 11.68 -6.54 16.65
CA VAL A 268 13.10 -6.34 16.97
C VAL A 268 13.26 -5.50 18.23
N LYS A 269 12.53 -4.38 18.35
CA LYS A 269 12.62 -3.48 19.50
C LYS A 269 12.09 -4.08 20.80
N THR A 270 11.14 -5.02 20.71
CA THR A 270 10.65 -5.79 21.87
C THR A 270 11.65 -6.88 22.29
N ALA A 271 12.35 -7.47 21.33
CA ALA A 271 13.28 -8.58 21.56
C ALA A 271 14.68 -8.13 22.03
N GLU A 272 15.16 -6.97 21.59
CA GLU A 272 16.47 -6.40 21.94
C GLU A 272 16.71 -6.36 23.46
N PRO A 273 15.81 -5.82 24.31
CA PRO A 273 15.99 -5.82 25.76
C PRO A 273 16.01 -7.21 26.40
N ALA A 274 15.41 -8.21 25.75
CA ALA A 274 15.43 -9.60 26.18
C ALA A 274 16.69 -10.36 25.73
N GLY A 275 17.61 -9.69 25.02
CA GLY A 275 18.88 -10.27 24.58
C GLY A 275 18.78 -11.18 23.36
N PHE A 276 17.66 -11.16 22.63
CA PHE A 276 17.50 -11.93 21.40
C PHE A 276 17.90 -11.11 20.17
N ASP A 277 18.89 -11.62 19.43
CA ASP A 277 19.44 -11.00 18.22
C ASP A 277 19.10 -11.77 16.94
N ARG A 278 18.40 -12.91 17.06
CA ARG A 278 17.97 -13.76 15.94
C ARG A 278 16.49 -14.10 16.10
N LEU A 279 15.68 -13.66 15.14
CA LEU A 279 14.22 -13.71 15.22
C LEU A 279 13.64 -14.16 13.89
N ILE A 280 12.56 -14.93 13.97
CA ILE A 280 11.66 -15.19 12.85
C ILE A 280 10.33 -14.53 13.21
N GLY A 281 9.94 -13.52 12.45
CA GLY A 281 8.63 -12.92 12.58
C GLY A 281 7.62 -13.72 11.79
N PHE A 282 6.48 -13.97 12.41
CA PHE A 282 5.31 -14.59 11.79
C PHE A 282 4.09 -13.77 12.22
N ASP A 283 3.55 -13.01 11.29
CA ASP A 283 2.37 -12.17 11.51
C ASP A 283 1.24 -12.65 10.58
N MET A 284 0.19 -13.23 11.16
CA MET A 284 -0.96 -13.72 10.40
C MET A 284 -2.18 -12.87 10.72
N GLY A 285 -2.62 -12.11 9.72
CA GLY A 285 -3.85 -11.35 9.77
C GLY A 285 -5.05 -12.12 9.23
N GLY A 286 -6.11 -11.39 8.87
CA GLY A 286 -7.27 -11.98 8.20
C GLY A 286 -7.06 -12.25 6.71
N THR A 287 -6.19 -11.51 6.01
CA THR A 287 -6.04 -11.65 4.55
C THR A 287 -4.71 -12.29 4.14
N SER A 288 -3.64 -12.04 4.90
CA SER A 288 -2.28 -12.46 4.57
C SER A 288 -1.52 -12.90 5.80
N THR A 289 -0.42 -13.61 5.54
CA THR A 289 0.62 -13.95 6.51
C THR A 289 1.93 -13.36 6.03
N ASP A 290 2.57 -12.56 6.88
CA ASP A 290 3.84 -11.91 6.63
C ASP A 290 4.93 -12.57 7.49
N VAL A 291 6.01 -13.02 6.84
CA VAL A 291 7.14 -13.69 7.47
C VAL A 291 8.40 -12.87 7.24
N CYS A 292 9.18 -12.66 8.30
CA CYS A 292 10.45 -11.96 8.21
C CYS A 292 11.54 -12.66 9.02
N HIS A 293 12.79 -12.32 8.71
CA HIS A 293 13.96 -12.81 9.41
C HIS A 293 14.80 -11.62 9.88
N TYR A 294 15.33 -11.74 11.09
CA TYR A 294 16.27 -10.78 11.67
C TYR A 294 17.43 -11.55 12.28
N ALA A 295 18.66 -11.16 11.95
CA ALA A 295 19.89 -11.73 12.49
C ALA A 295 20.92 -10.63 12.76
N GLY A 296 20.68 -9.83 13.81
CA GLY A 296 21.52 -8.72 14.25
C GLY A 296 21.40 -7.43 13.41
N GLN A 297 20.74 -7.48 12.25
CA GLN A 297 20.47 -6.32 11.41
C GLN A 297 19.14 -6.46 10.66
N TYR A 298 18.52 -5.33 10.33
CA TYR A 298 17.33 -5.32 9.45
C TYR A 298 17.73 -5.76 8.05
N GLU A 299 17.21 -6.89 7.61
CA GLU A 299 17.37 -7.35 6.24
C GLU A 299 16.55 -6.47 5.30
N ARG A 300 17.17 -6.04 4.21
CA ARG A 300 16.56 -5.16 3.22
C ARG A 300 16.75 -5.72 1.83
N SER A 301 15.72 -5.59 1.01
CA SER A 301 15.84 -5.76 -0.43
C SER A 301 15.75 -4.40 -1.13
N PHE A 302 16.58 -4.23 -2.14
CA PHE A 302 16.57 -3.03 -3.00
C PHE A 302 15.87 -3.28 -4.34
N GLU A 303 15.69 -4.55 -4.71
CA GLU A 303 14.95 -4.98 -5.90
C GLU A 303 14.03 -6.13 -5.49
N THR A 304 12.74 -5.94 -5.69
CA THR A 304 11.71 -6.91 -5.30
C THR A 304 10.65 -7.00 -6.38
N GLU A 305 9.99 -8.15 -6.46
CA GLU A 305 8.79 -8.30 -7.25
C GLU A 305 7.58 -8.41 -6.32
N VAL A 306 6.63 -7.50 -6.46
CA VAL A 306 5.35 -7.53 -5.72
C VAL A 306 4.22 -7.57 -6.74
N ALA A 307 3.35 -8.57 -6.64
CA ALA A 307 2.26 -8.79 -7.59
C ALA A 307 2.71 -8.84 -9.06
N GLY A 308 3.89 -9.42 -9.34
CA GLY A 308 4.47 -9.49 -10.69
C GLY A 308 5.06 -8.17 -11.20
N VAL A 309 5.14 -7.14 -10.37
CA VAL A 309 5.69 -5.82 -10.71
C VAL A 309 7.03 -5.64 -10.02
N ARG A 310 8.04 -5.25 -10.80
CA ARG A 310 9.41 -5.05 -10.32
C ARG A 310 9.51 -3.67 -9.68
N LEU A 311 9.90 -3.62 -8.43
CA LEU A 311 10.11 -2.39 -7.68
C LEU A 311 11.56 -2.25 -7.30
N ARG A 312 12.10 -1.05 -7.45
CA ARG A 312 13.40 -0.67 -6.93
C ARG A 312 13.24 0.44 -5.89
N ALA A 313 12.89 0.03 -4.68
CA ALA A 313 12.83 0.87 -3.50
C ALA A 313 13.43 0.08 -2.32
N PRO A 314 14.11 0.74 -1.37
CA PRO A 314 14.61 0.06 -0.19
C PRO A 314 13.42 -0.39 0.66
N MET A 315 13.29 -1.70 0.84
CA MET A 315 12.21 -2.29 1.64
C MET A 315 12.76 -3.32 2.61
N MET A 316 12.08 -3.50 3.74
CA MET A 316 12.36 -4.63 4.61
C MET A 316 12.14 -5.94 3.86
N HIS A 317 12.99 -6.92 4.12
CA HIS A 317 12.87 -8.23 3.51
C HIS A 317 11.76 -9.03 4.21
N ILE A 318 10.55 -8.95 3.63
CA ILE A 318 9.32 -9.57 4.14
C ILE A 318 8.74 -10.46 3.04
N HIS A 319 8.37 -11.68 3.42
CA HIS A 319 7.67 -12.62 2.55
C HIS A 319 6.19 -12.67 2.92
N THR A 320 5.33 -12.26 2.00
CA THR A 320 3.88 -12.30 2.17
C THR A 320 3.29 -13.52 1.46
N VAL A 321 2.42 -14.25 2.17
CA VAL A 321 1.59 -15.32 1.62
C VAL A 321 0.13 -14.90 1.73
N ALA A 322 -0.64 -15.08 0.67
CA ALA A 322 -2.09 -14.79 0.63
C ALA A 322 -2.91 -15.86 1.37
N ALA A 323 -2.67 -15.98 2.68
CA ALA A 323 -3.36 -16.87 3.59
C ALA A 323 -3.52 -16.19 4.96
N GLY A 324 -4.72 -16.21 5.52
CA GLY A 324 -5.03 -15.61 6.82
C GLY A 324 -6.36 -16.14 7.38
N GLY A 325 -6.86 -15.52 8.45
CA GLY A 325 -8.12 -15.92 9.10
C GLY A 325 -9.35 -15.86 8.20
N GLY A 326 -9.43 -14.85 7.33
CA GLY A 326 -10.50 -14.65 6.36
C GLY A 326 -10.34 -15.43 5.05
N SER A 327 -9.29 -16.25 4.90
CA SER A 327 -9.14 -17.08 3.70
C SER A 327 -10.31 -18.03 3.54
N ILE A 328 -10.93 -18.01 2.37
CA ILE A 328 -12.18 -18.71 2.09
C ILE A 328 -11.91 -20.21 1.92
N LEU A 329 -12.75 -21.03 2.55
CA LEU A 329 -12.74 -22.48 2.39
C LEU A 329 -13.69 -22.90 1.29
N PHE A 330 -13.21 -23.75 0.38
CA PHE A 330 -14.04 -24.35 -0.65
C PHE A 330 -13.57 -25.76 -1.01
N TYR A 331 -14.48 -26.56 -1.57
CA TYR A 331 -14.17 -27.89 -2.06
C TYR A 331 -14.08 -27.88 -3.59
N ARG A 332 -12.95 -28.30 -4.14
CA ARG A 332 -12.73 -28.37 -5.59
C ARG A 332 -11.76 -29.49 -5.93
N ASN A 333 -12.04 -30.22 -7.01
CA ASN A 333 -11.20 -31.31 -7.53
C ASN A 333 -10.88 -32.39 -6.46
N GLY A 334 -11.87 -32.78 -5.65
CA GLY A 334 -11.70 -33.88 -4.70
C GLY A 334 -11.02 -33.51 -3.37
N ARG A 335 -10.74 -32.23 -3.12
CA ARG A 335 -10.07 -31.78 -1.89
C ARG A 335 -10.62 -30.44 -1.38
N PHE A 336 -10.53 -30.23 -0.07
CA PHE A 336 -10.70 -28.91 0.54
C PHE A 336 -9.49 -28.03 0.24
N GLN A 337 -9.74 -26.77 -0.07
CA GLN A 337 -8.76 -25.75 -0.36
C GLN A 337 -9.08 -24.49 0.46
N VAL A 338 -8.04 -23.72 0.75
CA VAL A 338 -8.11 -22.49 1.53
C VAL A 338 -7.45 -21.39 0.72
N GLY A 339 -8.20 -20.32 0.43
CA GLY A 339 -7.73 -19.18 -0.37
C GLY A 339 -7.41 -19.53 -1.83
N PRO A 340 -6.77 -18.61 -2.57
CA PRO A 340 -6.18 -17.34 -2.10
C PRO A 340 -7.21 -16.23 -1.80
N GLU A 341 -8.48 -16.40 -2.19
CA GLU A 341 -9.53 -15.41 -1.91
C GLU A 341 -9.77 -15.25 -0.39
N SER A 342 -10.00 -14.00 0.04
CA SER A 342 -10.27 -13.63 1.42
C SER A 342 -11.63 -12.95 1.53
N ALA A 343 -12.34 -13.20 2.62
CA ALA A 343 -13.59 -12.53 2.97
C ALA A 343 -13.38 -11.10 3.54
N GLY A 344 -12.13 -10.73 3.87
CA GLY A 344 -11.78 -9.39 4.36
C GLY A 344 -12.44 -9.05 5.71
N ALA A 345 -12.77 -7.77 5.90
CA ALA A 345 -13.59 -7.28 7.01
C ALA A 345 -15.10 -7.32 6.69
N ASN A 346 -15.44 -7.14 5.40
CA ASN A 346 -16.80 -6.98 4.92
C ASN A 346 -16.99 -7.77 3.60
N PRO A 347 -17.88 -8.78 3.54
CA PRO A 347 -18.74 -9.26 4.63
C PRO A 347 -17.96 -9.95 5.76
N GLY A 348 -16.68 -10.28 5.56
CA GLY A 348 -15.86 -10.98 6.55
C GLY A 348 -16.22 -12.48 6.65
N PRO A 349 -15.55 -13.22 7.56
CA PRO A 349 -15.96 -14.55 8.00
C PRO A 349 -17.45 -14.67 8.31
N ALA A 350 -18.02 -15.85 8.16
CA ALA A 350 -19.43 -16.08 8.49
C ALA A 350 -19.75 -15.65 9.95
N CYS A 351 -18.82 -15.91 10.89
CA CYS A 351 -18.91 -15.55 12.31
C CYS A 351 -18.93 -14.06 12.61
N TYR A 352 -18.77 -13.21 11.60
CA TYR A 352 -18.87 -11.75 11.76
C TYR A 352 -20.31 -11.23 11.69
N ARG A 353 -21.32 -12.11 11.54
CA ARG A 353 -22.76 -11.77 11.51
C ARG A 353 -23.18 -10.92 10.30
N ARG A 354 -22.50 -11.08 9.17
CA ARG A 354 -22.71 -10.27 7.94
C ARG A 354 -22.94 -11.10 6.67
N GLY A 355 -23.32 -12.37 6.82
CA GLY A 355 -23.59 -13.26 5.69
C GLY A 355 -22.34 -13.65 4.90
N GLY A 356 -21.17 -13.64 5.54
CA GLY A 356 -19.89 -14.02 4.96
C GLY A 356 -19.78 -15.51 4.61
N PRO A 357 -18.80 -15.89 3.76
CA PRO A 357 -18.52 -17.29 3.45
C PRO A 357 -17.81 -18.01 4.61
N LEU A 358 -17.67 -19.34 4.50
CA LEU A 358 -16.86 -20.14 5.43
C LEU A 358 -15.37 -19.82 5.26
N THR A 359 -14.68 -19.52 6.36
CA THR A 359 -13.27 -19.11 6.42
C THR A 359 -12.49 -19.81 7.53
N VAL A 360 -11.16 -19.61 7.57
CA VAL A 360 -10.28 -20.18 8.61
C VAL A 360 -10.69 -19.72 10.01
N THR A 361 -11.14 -18.48 10.17
CA THR A 361 -11.65 -17.94 11.43
C THR A 361 -12.86 -18.73 11.91
N ASP A 362 -13.80 -19.07 11.02
CA ASP A 362 -14.98 -19.87 11.36
C ASP A 362 -14.58 -21.26 11.89
N CYS A 363 -13.62 -21.92 11.24
CA CYS A 363 -13.07 -23.18 11.75
C CYS A 363 -12.43 -23.03 13.13
N ASN A 364 -11.71 -21.93 13.38
CA ASN A 364 -11.09 -21.69 14.69
C ASN A 364 -12.13 -21.43 15.79
N VAL A 365 -13.26 -20.79 15.47
CA VAL A 365 -14.41 -20.65 16.38
C VAL A 365 -15.04 -22.01 16.67
N MET A 366 -15.38 -22.77 15.62
CA MET A 366 -16.01 -24.09 15.74
C MET A 366 -15.15 -25.09 16.53
N LEU A 367 -13.83 -25.05 16.36
CA LEU A 367 -12.88 -25.90 17.08
C LEU A 367 -12.56 -25.40 18.49
N GLY A 368 -13.12 -24.26 18.91
CA GLY A 368 -12.85 -23.66 20.22
C GLY A 368 -11.43 -23.11 20.38
N LYS A 369 -10.69 -22.91 19.29
CA LYS A 369 -9.37 -22.26 19.31
C LYS A 369 -9.51 -20.75 19.51
N LEU A 370 -10.60 -20.18 19.00
CA LEU A 370 -10.94 -18.77 19.17
C LEU A 370 -12.17 -18.66 20.07
N HIS A 371 -11.98 -18.07 21.25
CA HIS A 371 -13.07 -17.87 22.21
C HIS A 371 -13.74 -16.50 22.02
N PRO A 372 -15.04 -16.44 21.69
CA PRO A 372 -15.75 -15.18 21.46
C PRO A 372 -15.69 -14.20 22.65
N SER A 373 -15.64 -14.71 23.88
CA SER A 373 -15.56 -13.90 25.10
C SER A 373 -14.27 -13.09 25.23
N HIS A 374 -13.20 -13.50 24.55
CA HIS A 374 -11.92 -12.80 24.54
C HIS A 374 -11.66 -12.08 23.20
N PHE A 375 -12.61 -12.14 22.29
CA PHE A 375 -12.55 -11.45 21.02
C PHE A 375 -13.27 -10.11 21.12
N PRO A 376 -12.77 -9.02 20.49
CA PRO A 376 -13.47 -7.73 20.51
C PRO A 376 -14.91 -7.86 19.99
N PRO A 377 -15.91 -7.38 20.75
CA PRO A 377 -17.31 -7.44 20.35
C PRO A 377 -17.60 -6.28 19.39
N VAL A 378 -17.21 -6.42 18.12
CA VAL A 378 -17.31 -5.37 17.09
C VAL A 378 -18.21 -5.78 15.92
N PHE A 379 -19.04 -6.79 16.13
CA PHE A 379 -19.88 -7.42 15.10
C PHE A 379 -21.35 -7.07 15.27
N GLY A 380 -22.18 -7.52 14.33
CA GLY A 380 -23.61 -7.29 14.34
C GLY A 380 -24.01 -5.87 13.91
N PRO A 381 -25.32 -5.56 13.86
CA PRO A 381 -25.84 -4.31 13.32
C PRO A 381 -25.40 -3.06 14.08
N ASN A 382 -25.10 -3.17 15.38
CA ASN A 382 -24.66 -2.07 16.24
C ASN A 382 -23.15 -2.07 16.51
N ALA A 383 -22.39 -3.01 15.92
CA ALA A 383 -20.96 -3.19 16.14
C ALA A 383 -20.55 -3.35 17.61
N ASP A 384 -21.35 -4.09 18.38
CA ASP A 384 -21.18 -4.37 19.82
C ASP A 384 -21.40 -5.85 20.18
N GLU A 385 -21.58 -6.73 19.19
CA GLU A 385 -21.81 -8.16 19.40
C GLU A 385 -20.51 -8.97 19.28
N PRO A 386 -20.39 -10.10 20.02
CA PRO A 386 -19.29 -11.05 19.87
C PRO A 386 -19.42 -11.89 18.58
N LEU A 387 -18.38 -12.65 18.26
CA LEU A 387 -18.41 -13.64 17.18
C LEU A 387 -19.62 -14.58 17.33
N ASP A 388 -20.26 -14.91 16.22
CA ASP A 388 -21.33 -15.91 16.21
C ASP A 388 -20.77 -17.33 16.22
N VAL A 389 -21.23 -18.11 17.20
CA VAL A 389 -20.84 -19.52 17.40
C VAL A 389 -21.85 -20.49 16.82
N ALA A 390 -23.03 -20.01 16.38
CA ALA A 390 -24.12 -20.85 15.93
C ALA A 390 -24.05 -21.22 14.43
N ILE A 391 -22.99 -20.79 13.74
CA ILE A 391 -22.79 -20.98 12.30
C ILE A 391 -22.36 -22.40 11.96
#